data_AF-A0A9E8SEW9-F1
#
_entry.id   AF-A0A9E8SEW9-F1
#
_cell.length_a   1.000
_cell.length_b   1.000
_cell.length_c   1.000
_cell.angle_alpha   90.00
_cell.angle_beta   90.00
_cell.angle_gamma   90.00
#
_symmetry.space_group_name_H-M   'P 1'
#
loop_
_entity.id
_entity.type
_entity.pdbx_description
1 polymer ?
#
loop_
_entity_poly.entity_id
_entity_poly.type
_entity_poly.pdbx_seq_one_letter_code
_entity_poly.pdbx_strand_id
1 'polypeptide(L)'
;MVCSKSQVSHTHTAKIVIESFHQNNNATLKKQMTADSYASYMSILGIVATGDPKTQTYNFKVLEETVNGDIACVKFTTVYLEKTETFKILKQDGQWKVALQGVR
;
A
#
# COMPACT_ATOMS: atom_id res chain seq x y z
N MET A 1 -13.73 10.30 -25.27
CA MET A 1 -12.35 9.79 -25.15
C MET A 1 -12.37 8.49 -24.37
N VAL A 2 -11.63 7.51 -24.86
CA VAL A 2 -11.60 6.12 -24.43
C VAL A 2 -11.06 6.00 -22.99
N CYS A 3 -11.92 5.59 -22.05
CA CYS A 3 -11.50 5.16 -20.71
C CYS A 3 -11.14 3.68 -20.77
N SER A 4 -10.00 3.35 -21.39
CA SER A 4 -9.52 1.97 -21.52
C SER A 4 -8.55 1.64 -20.40
N LYS A 5 -8.94 0.63 -19.59
CA LYS A 5 -8.20 0.05 -18.47
C LYS A 5 -7.85 1.08 -17.41
N SER A 6 -8.67 1.18 -16.37
CA SER A 6 -8.42 1.98 -15.17
C SER A 6 -7.01 1.69 -14.65
N GLN A 7 -6.04 2.50 -15.06
CA GLN A 7 -4.71 2.53 -14.46
C GLN A 7 -4.97 2.95 -13.02
N VAL A 8 -4.93 1.98 -12.10
CA VAL A 8 -5.05 2.20 -10.66
C VAL A 8 -4.05 3.30 -10.31
N SER A 9 -4.53 4.44 -9.81
CA SER A 9 -3.64 5.55 -9.46
C SER A 9 -2.72 5.13 -8.31
N HIS A 10 -1.58 5.79 -8.15
CA HIS A 10 -0.66 5.55 -7.03
C HIS A 10 -1.39 5.66 -5.68
N THR A 11 -2.26 6.66 -5.52
CA THR A 11 -3.10 6.83 -4.32
C THR A 11 -4.11 5.70 -4.13
N HIS A 12 -4.74 5.22 -5.20
CA HIS A 12 -5.62 4.05 -5.12
C HIS A 12 -4.86 2.78 -4.76
N THR A 13 -3.63 2.62 -5.27
CA THR A 13 -2.71 1.52 -4.93
C THR A 13 -2.39 1.53 -3.44
N ALA A 14 -2.07 2.70 -2.86
CA ALA A 14 -1.81 2.85 -1.43
C ALA A 14 -3.01 2.39 -0.58
N LYS A 15 -4.22 2.83 -0.95
CA LYS A 15 -5.45 2.45 -0.26
C LYS A 15 -5.69 0.94 -0.30
N ILE A 16 -5.57 0.32 -1.48
CA ILE A 16 -5.76 -1.13 -1.64
C ILE A 16 -4.78 -1.91 -0.76
N VAL A 17 -3.51 -1.48 -0.69
CA VAL A 17 -2.48 -2.15 0.12
C VAL A 17 -2.82 -2.07 1.61
N ILE A 18 -3.23 -0.91 2.12
CA ILE A 18 -3.67 -0.77 3.52
C ILE A 18 -4.86 -1.67 3.82
N GLU A 19 -5.91 -1.62 3.01
CA GLU A 19 -7.10 -2.47 3.19
C GLU A 19 -6.73 -3.95 3.15
N SER A 20 -5.80 -4.34 2.27
CA SER A 20 -5.36 -5.72 2.12
C SER A 20 -4.51 -6.19 3.30
N PHE A 21 -3.70 -5.34 3.93
CA PHE A 21 -2.96 -5.69 5.14
C PHE A 21 -3.91 -6.08 6.27
N HIS A 22 -4.94 -5.27 6.53
CA HIS A 22 -5.89 -5.55 7.59
C HIS A 22 -6.80 -6.76 7.31
N GLN A 23 -7.09 -7.03 6.04
CA GLN A 23 -7.87 -8.20 5.61
C GLN A 23 -7.02 -9.47 5.46
N ASN A 24 -5.71 -9.41 5.71
CA ASN A 24 -4.77 -10.49 5.40
C ASN A 24 -4.88 -10.99 3.93
N ASN A 25 -5.22 -10.11 2.99
CA ASN A 25 -5.41 -10.46 1.58
C ASN A 25 -4.08 -10.53 0.83
N ASN A 26 -3.34 -11.61 1.10
CA ASN A 26 -2.01 -11.86 0.56
C ASN A 26 -1.96 -11.89 -0.97
N ALA A 27 -3.04 -12.32 -1.63
CA ALA A 27 -3.11 -12.36 -3.09
C ALA A 27 -3.10 -10.95 -3.71
N THR A 28 -3.81 -10.01 -3.08
CA THR A 28 -3.82 -8.60 -3.50
C THR A 28 -2.51 -7.91 -3.17
N LEU A 29 -1.97 -8.13 -1.97
CA LEU A 29 -0.68 -7.58 -1.56
C LEU A 29 0.45 -7.97 -2.52
N LYS A 30 0.52 -9.24 -2.93
CA LYS A 30 1.51 -9.71 -3.90
C LYS A 30 1.44 -8.98 -5.25
N LYS A 31 0.25 -8.54 -5.67
CA LYS A 31 0.05 -7.83 -6.94
C LYS A 31 0.37 -6.34 -6.84
N GLN A 32 0.03 -5.72 -5.71
CA GLN A 32 0.09 -4.28 -5.50
C GLN A 32 1.41 -3.80 -4.87
N MET A 33 2.30 -4.73 -4.51
CA MET A 33 3.61 -4.44 -3.93
C MET A 33 4.75 -4.87 -4.87
N THR A 34 5.93 -4.30 -4.69
CA THR A 34 7.14 -4.84 -5.31
C THR A 34 7.47 -6.22 -4.71
N ALA A 35 8.19 -7.06 -5.47
CA ALA A 35 8.56 -8.40 -5.01
C ALA A 35 9.34 -8.35 -3.68
N ASP A 36 10.30 -7.43 -3.57
CA ASP A 36 11.13 -7.25 -2.37
C ASP A 36 10.28 -6.82 -1.16
N SER A 37 9.35 -5.88 -1.36
CA SER A 37 8.46 -5.42 -0.31
C SER A 37 7.47 -6.48 0.14
N TYR A 38 6.96 -7.28 -0.80
CA TYR A 38 6.10 -8.41 -0.46
C TYR A 38 6.86 -9.48 0.33
N ALA A 39 8.10 -9.81 -0.05
CA ALA A 39 8.94 -10.74 0.69
C ALA A 39 9.25 -10.22 2.11
N SER A 40 9.53 -8.93 2.24
CA SER A 40 9.75 -8.26 3.54
C SER A 40 8.50 -8.32 4.42
N TYR A 41 7.33 -8.04 3.84
CA TYR A 41 6.05 -8.16 4.53
C TYR A 41 5.78 -9.59 5.02
N MET A 42 5.93 -10.60 4.16
CA MET A 42 5.68 -12.01 4.55
C MET A 42 6.61 -12.46 5.69
N SER A 43 7.84 -11.95 5.73
CA SER A 43 8.80 -12.23 6.80
C SER A 43 8.34 -11.66 8.15
N ILE A 44 7.67 -10.51 8.16
CA ILE A 44 7.12 -9.88 9.37
C ILE A 44 5.75 -10.48 9.73
N LEU A 45 4.91 -10.77 8.74
CA LEU A 45 3.57 -11.33 8.95
C LEU A 45 3.62 -12.66 9.70
N GLY A 46 4.61 -13.50 9.39
CA GLY A 46 4.84 -14.77 10.10
C GLY A 46 5.16 -14.61 11.60
N ILE A 47 5.54 -13.41 12.04
CA ILE A 47 5.86 -13.07 13.42
C ILE A 47 4.66 -12.37 14.10
N VAL A 48 3.87 -11.59 13.34
CA VAL A 48 2.84 -10.67 13.86
C VAL A 48 1.42 -11.23 13.78
N ALA A 49 1.18 -12.37 13.12
CA ALA A 49 -0.14 -12.97 12.93
C ALA A 49 -0.78 -13.52 14.22
N THR A 50 -1.12 -12.62 15.15
CA THR A 50 -2.04 -12.82 16.27
C THR A 50 -2.92 -11.57 16.36
N GLY A 51 -3.95 -11.49 15.53
CA GLY A 51 -4.88 -10.37 15.53
C GLY A 51 -6.19 -10.73 14.84
N ASP A 52 -7.28 -10.59 15.59
CA ASP A 52 -8.65 -10.88 15.15
C ASP A 52 -9.07 -9.89 14.03
N PRO A 53 -9.54 -10.36 12.86
CA PRO A 53 -9.93 -9.49 11.74
C PRO A 53 -11.23 -8.76 12.06
N LYS A 54 -11.13 -7.68 12.86
CA LYS A 54 -12.30 -6.86 13.17
C LYS A 54 -12.72 -6.07 11.95
N THR A 55 -14.03 -6.02 11.71
CA THR A 55 -14.70 -5.13 10.76
C THR A 55 -14.42 -3.69 11.17
N GLN A 56 -13.36 -3.12 10.63
CA GLN A 56 -12.77 -1.89 11.14
C GLN A 56 -12.81 -0.84 10.03
N THR A 57 -13.48 0.28 10.32
CA THR A 57 -13.68 1.37 9.37
C THR A 57 -12.33 1.95 8.98
N TYR A 58 -11.87 1.64 7.77
CA TYR A 58 -10.61 2.15 7.22
C TYR A 58 -10.74 3.65 6.93
N ASN A 59 -10.42 4.48 7.93
CA ASN A 59 -10.30 5.93 7.74
C ASN A 59 -8.95 6.27 7.10
N PHE A 60 -8.68 5.69 5.92
CA PHE A 60 -7.52 6.05 5.11
C PHE A 60 -7.71 7.47 4.60
N LYS A 61 -6.88 8.40 5.07
CA LYS A 61 -6.87 9.79 4.64
C LYS A 61 -5.52 10.14 4.05
N VAL A 62 -5.52 10.55 2.80
CA VAL A 62 -4.34 11.13 2.14
C VAL A 62 -4.14 12.54 2.69
N LEU A 63 -2.91 12.84 3.08
CA LEU A 63 -2.49 14.14 3.59
C LEU A 63 -1.70 14.90 2.54
N GLU A 64 -0.84 14.20 1.81
CA GLU A 64 0.02 14.76 0.78
C GLU A 64 0.32 13.69 -0.26
N GLU A 65 0.35 14.06 -1.53
CA GLU A 65 0.81 13.21 -2.62
C GLU A 65 1.80 13.98 -3.49
N THR A 66 2.92 13.33 -3.82
CA THR A 66 3.93 13.87 -4.73
C THR A 66 4.25 12.81 -5.78
N VAL A 67 4.38 13.24 -7.03
CA VAL A 67 4.73 12.37 -8.16
C VAL A 67 5.95 12.94 -8.86
N ASN A 68 7.01 12.14 -8.95
CA ASN A 68 8.23 12.45 -9.67
C ASN A 68 8.56 11.31 -10.64
N GLY A 69 8.10 11.46 -11.89
CA GLY A 69 8.26 10.45 -12.93
C GLY A 69 7.61 9.13 -12.54
N ASP A 70 8.44 8.10 -12.37
CA ASP A 70 8.03 6.73 -12.02
C ASP A 70 8.00 6.47 -10.50
N ILE A 71 8.12 7.51 -9.69
CA ILE A 71 8.05 7.43 -8.23
C ILE A 71 6.92 8.33 -7.73
N ALA A 72 6.06 7.80 -6.87
CA ALA A 72 5.09 8.58 -6.13
C ALA A 72 5.28 8.37 -4.63
N CYS A 73 5.11 9.43 -3.84
CA CYS A 73 5.07 9.36 -2.39
C CYS A 73 3.70 9.81 -1.92
N VAL A 74 3.02 8.94 -1.18
CA VAL A 74 1.69 9.21 -0.61
C VAL A 74 1.83 9.22 0.90
N LYS A 75 1.69 10.39 1.50
CA LYS A 75 1.59 10.56 2.94
C LYS A 75 0.14 10.41 3.36
N PHE A 76 -0.13 9.55 4.33
CA PHE A 76 -1.47 9.23 4.78
C PHE A 76 -1.53 9.05 6.28
N THR A 77 -2.74 9.01 6.80
CA THR A 77 -3.04 8.58 8.17
C THR A 77 -4.18 7.58 8.14
N THR A 78 -4.25 6.74 9.17
CA THR A 78 -5.39 5.88 9.46
C THR A 78 -5.72 6.01 10.93
N VAL A 79 -6.92 5.61 11.34
CA VAL A 79 -7.29 5.56 12.77
C VAL A 79 -6.43 4.61 13.62
N TYR A 80 -5.63 3.74 12.98
CA TYR A 80 -4.73 2.80 13.67
C TYR A 80 -3.32 3.34 13.85
N LEU A 81 -2.97 4.40 13.12
CA LEU A 81 -1.63 4.97 13.16
C LEU A 81 -1.65 6.17 14.11
N GLU A 82 -0.86 6.10 15.19
CA GLU A 82 -0.61 7.26 16.06
C GLU A 82 0.10 8.40 15.31
N LYS A 83 0.78 8.07 14.20
CA LYS A 83 1.55 9.00 13.35
C LYS A 83 1.15 8.88 11.89
N THR A 84 1.45 9.90 11.10
CA THR A 84 1.26 9.84 9.65
C THR A 84 2.36 8.99 9.02
N GLU A 85 1.99 8.10 8.11
CA GLU A 85 2.93 7.24 7.38
C GLU A 85 3.06 7.70 5.93
N THR A 86 4.17 7.34 5.29
CA THR A 86 4.40 7.64 3.87
C THR A 86 4.70 6.37 3.10
N PHE A 87 3.89 6.09 2.09
CA PHE A 87 4.20 5.05 1.11
C PHE A 87 4.99 5.61 -0.05
N LYS A 88 6.12 4.97 -0.33
CA LYS A 88 6.80 5.09 -1.61
C LYS A 88 6.19 4.08 -2.59
N ILE A 89 5.85 4.55 -3.78
CA ILE A 89 5.16 3.77 -4.80
C ILE A 89 5.96 3.92 -6.09
N LEU A 90 6.35 2.79 -6.66
CA LEU A 90 7.18 2.72 -7.86
C LEU A 90 6.31 2.28 -9.04
N LYS A 91 6.45 2.94 -10.18
CA LYS A 91 5.85 2.50 -11.43
C LYS A 91 6.75 1.44 -12.05
N GLN A 92 6.28 0.21 -12.10
CA GLN A 92 6.96 -0.93 -12.73
C GLN A 92 6.04 -1.50 -13.81
N ASP A 93 6.55 -1.63 -15.04
CA ASP A 93 5.80 -2.15 -16.19
C ASP A 93 4.45 -1.42 -16.42
N GLY A 94 4.44 -0.10 -16.20
CA GLY A 94 3.24 0.74 -16.32
C GLY A 94 2.23 0.62 -15.18
N GLN A 95 2.53 -0.14 -14.13
CA GLN A 95 1.70 -0.34 -12.94
C GLN A 95 2.36 0.24 -11.69
N TRP A 96 1.59 0.93 -10.87
CA TRP A 96 2.05 1.43 -9.58
C TRP A 96 2.11 0.29 -8.56
N LYS A 97 3.22 0.17 -7.85
CA LYS A 97 3.45 -0.85 -6.82
C LYS A 97 4.07 -0.23 -5.58
N VAL A 98 3.53 -0.56 -4.41
CA VAL A 98 4.07 -0.07 -3.13
C VAL A 98 5.42 -0.71 -2.89
N ALA A 99 6.40 0.15 -2.63
CA ALA A 99 7.70 -0.21 -2.11
C ALA A 99 7.71 0.13 -0.62
N LEU A 100 7.54 -0.89 0.23
CA LEU A 100 7.89 -0.78 1.64
C LEU A 100 9.40 -0.56 1.68
N GLN A 101 9.84 0.67 1.87
CA GLN A 101 11.17 0.89 2.39
C GLN A 101 11.13 0.35 3.82
N GLY A 102 11.85 -0.74 4.06
CA GLY A 102 12.18 -1.13 5.42
C GLY A 102 12.76 0.10 6.11
N VAL A 103 12.27 0.39 7.31
CA VAL A 103 12.86 1.39 8.19
C VAL A 103 14.37 1.06 8.23
N ARG A 104 15.18 1.89 7.58
CA ARG A 104 16.63 1.85 7.74
C ARG A 104 16.98 2.81 8.85
#